data_AF-A0A0L0UP37-F1
#
_entry.id   AF-A0A0L0UP37-F1
#
_cell.length_a   1.000
_cell.length_b   1.000
_cell.length_c   1.000
_cell.angle_alpha   90.00
_cell.angle_beta   90.00
_cell.angle_gamma   90.00
#
_symmetry.space_group_name_H-M   'P 1'
#
loop_
_entity.id
_entity.type
_entity.pdbx_description
1 polymer ?
#
loop_
_entity_poly.entity_id
_entity_poly.type
_entity_poly.pdbx_seq_one_letter_code
_entity_poly.pdbx_strand_id
1 'polypeptide(L)'
;MACMSHRPLIITSSPSASLPAYRLPTSFHRHPVYRIRGFTSLQDGGSRSTKSYLTGPTTPPLFEDDLASHWTKHILPCFHDRPALIARAEPPSPTHQPGQSGCLRLNYSQLDQSINSMALALLQLGIRKGDRVGINTPNHSIYPILQWATSKIGAILATINPAYAPSELANVLKRVDCKVLFSTPSIKSKDMVPILSTLIQEIPSLTKLIIVDNESHKSGQRSKSEIFQKFDSIRSAVTSSSSSSSVIDLDQVIDRTVPQSFPELEADEVINLQFSSVTFDTSPSILVYLPYLGGDFQLMKNSLFSKQPAERPDFRKLVSDAIYDHITE
;
A
#
# COMPACT_ATOMS: atom_id res chain seq x y z
N MET A 1 6.52 -18.45 -23.41
CA MET A 1 5.27 -17.96 -22.81
C MET A 1 4.90 -18.84 -21.61
N ALA A 2 5.42 -18.54 -20.42
CA ALA A 2 4.96 -19.20 -19.19
C ALA A 2 3.88 -18.33 -18.57
N CYS A 3 2.62 -18.77 -18.66
CA CYS A 3 1.48 -18.07 -18.10
C CYS A 3 1.48 -18.30 -16.59
N MET A 4 2.06 -17.37 -15.81
CA MET A 4 1.91 -17.37 -14.36
C MET A 4 0.42 -17.18 -14.03
N SER A 5 -0.19 -18.17 -13.37
CA SER A 5 -1.59 -18.11 -12.94
C SER A 5 -1.74 -17.07 -11.82
N HIS A 6 -2.00 -15.81 -12.19
CA HIS A 6 -2.29 -14.75 -11.23
C HIS A 6 -3.73 -14.95 -10.71
N ARG A 7 -3.81 -15.37 -9.44
CA ARG A 7 -5.08 -15.52 -8.71
C ARG A 7 -5.63 -14.13 -8.33
N PRO A 8 -6.96 -13.95 -8.25
CA PRO A 8 -7.54 -12.71 -7.79
C PRO A 8 -7.08 -12.39 -6.37
N LEU A 9 -6.88 -11.10 -6.06
CA LEU A 9 -6.69 -10.62 -4.70
C LEU A 9 -8.03 -10.75 -3.95
N ILE A 10 -8.08 -11.72 -3.02
CA ILE A 10 -9.24 -11.92 -2.15
C ILE A 10 -8.95 -11.22 -0.82
N ILE A 11 -9.67 -10.14 -0.55
CA ILE A 11 -9.59 -9.41 0.71
C ILE A 11 -10.58 -10.03 1.69
N THR A 12 -10.09 -10.50 2.84
CA THR A 12 -10.90 -11.03 3.95
C THR A 12 -10.61 -10.29 5.25
N SER A 13 -11.63 -10.20 6.11
CA SER A 13 -11.58 -9.46 7.37
C SER A 13 -11.55 -10.34 8.63
N SER A 14 -11.48 -11.67 8.51
CA SER A 14 -11.56 -12.59 9.65
C SER A 14 -10.20 -13.22 10.02
N PRO A 15 -9.81 -13.26 11.31
CA PRO A 15 -8.62 -13.98 11.79
C PRO A 15 -8.80 -15.51 11.83
N SER A 16 -10.03 -16.00 11.64
CA SER A 16 -10.39 -17.41 11.80
C SER A 16 -11.28 -17.87 10.64
N ALA A 17 -10.65 -18.30 9.55
CA ALA A 17 -11.31 -19.12 8.56
C ALA A 17 -10.39 -20.31 8.28
N SER A 18 -10.74 -21.46 8.85
CA SER A 18 -10.20 -22.75 8.43
C SER A 18 -10.45 -22.89 6.92
N LEU A 19 -9.36 -22.89 6.15
CA LEU A 19 -9.41 -23.17 4.72
C LEU A 19 -9.97 -24.59 4.53
N PRO A 20 -11.10 -24.79 3.82
CA PRO A 20 -11.50 -26.14 3.42
C PRO A 20 -10.40 -26.70 2.51
N ALA A 21 -9.95 -27.92 2.82
CA ALA A 21 -8.92 -28.62 2.06
C ALA A 21 -9.36 -28.80 0.60
N TYR A 22 -8.90 -27.93 -0.29
CA TYR A 22 -9.07 -28.10 -1.72
C TYR A 22 -8.12 -29.19 -2.21
N ARG A 23 -8.68 -30.32 -2.66
CA ARG A 23 -7.92 -31.32 -3.44
C ARG A 23 -7.53 -30.71 -4.77
N LEU A 24 -6.23 -30.73 -5.08
CA LEU A 24 -5.69 -30.30 -6.37
C LEU A 24 -6.25 -31.21 -7.49
N PRO A 25 -6.60 -30.66 -8.67
CA PRO A 25 -6.94 -31.45 -9.85
C PRO A 25 -5.76 -32.32 -10.30
N THR A 26 -6.05 -33.49 -10.86
CA THR A 26 -5.10 -34.56 -11.24
C THR A 26 -4.16 -34.21 -12.40
N SER A 27 -4.27 -33.04 -13.01
CA SER A 27 -3.46 -32.59 -14.15
C SER A 27 -2.29 -31.66 -13.79
N PHE A 28 -1.88 -31.58 -12.52
CA PHE A 28 -0.65 -30.90 -12.13
C PHE A 28 0.58 -31.78 -12.44
N HIS A 29 1.37 -31.38 -13.44
CA HIS A 29 2.77 -31.77 -13.46
C HIS A 29 3.49 -31.03 -12.33
N ARG A 30 3.88 -31.77 -11.29
CA ARG A 30 4.86 -31.28 -10.31
C ARG A 30 6.13 -30.95 -11.09
N HIS A 31 6.48 -29.67 -11.18
CA HIS A 31 7.88 -29.33 -11.45
C HIS A 31 8.72 -30.09 -10.42
N PRO A 32 9.80 -30.77 -10.85
CA PRO A 32 10.67 -31.46 -9.92
C PRO A 32 11.17 -30.40 -8.93
N VAL A 33 10.68 -30.48 -7.70
CA VAL A 33 11.34 -29.87 -6.57
C VAL A 33 12.68 -30.60 -6.53
N TYR A 34 13.72 -29.95 -7.06
CA TYR A 34 15.06 -30.36 -6.71
C TYR A 34 15.08 -30.39 -5.20
N ARG A 35 15.23 -31.59 -4.66
CA ARG A 35 15.42 -31.85 -3.25
C ARG A 35 16.54 -30.90 -2.84
N ILE A 36 16.22 -29.81 -2.14
CA ILE A 36 17.23 -29.11 -1.37
C ILE A 36 17.59 -30.13 -0.31
N ARG A 37 18.63 -30.92 -0.59
CA ARG A 37 19.27 -31.78 0.40
C ARG A 37 19.65 -30.82 1.51
N GLY A 38 18.94 -30.91 2.63
CA GLY A 38 19.36 -30.32 3.87
C GLY A 38 20.82 -30.70 4.12
N PHE A 39 21.56 -29.74 4.65
CA PHE A 39 22.89 -29.88 5.24
C PHE A 39 23.34 -31.34 5.44
N THR A 40 24.05 -31.88 4.47
CA THR A 40 25.08 -32.88 4.72
C THR A 40 26.41 -32.17 4.60
N SER A 41 26.90 -31.65 5.73
CA SER A 41 28.34 -31.46 5.84
C SER A 41 28.98 -32.86 5.79
N LEU A 42 29.99 -33.01 4.93
CA LEU A 42 31.02 -34.05 4.98
C LEU A 42 30.56 -35.49 4.70
N GLN A 43 30.45 -35.87 3.43
CA GLN A 43 30.78 -37.25 2.99
C GLN A 43 31.47 -37.35 1.62
N ASP A 44 32.04 -36.27 1.11
CA ASP A 44 33.07 -36.36 0.05
C ASP A 44 34.31 -35.63 0.55
N GLY A 45 35.48 -36.25 0.43
CA GLY A 45 36.78 -35.76 0.94
C GLY A 45 37.30 -34.46 0.30
N GLY A 46 36.41 -33.55 -0.10
CA GLY A 46 36.72 -32.21 -0.55
C GLY A 46 36.78 -31.21 0.62
N SER A 47 37.73 -30.29 0.55
CA SER A 47 37.95 -29.19 1.48
C SER A 47 36.64 -28.53 1.96
N ARG A 48 36.49 -28.29 3.28
CA ARG A 48 35.35 -27.55 3.85
C ARG A 48 35.21 -26.21 3.13
N SER A 49 34.04 -25.92 2.56
CA SER A 49 33.75 -24.58 2.03
C SER A 49 33.90 -23.56 3.15
N THR A 50 34.87 -22.65 3.01
CA THR A 50 35.07 -21.49 3.89
C THR A 50 34.22 -20.29 3.49
N LYS A 51 33.47 -20.41 2.38
CA LYS A 51 32.63 -19.33 1.83
C LYS A 51 31.15 -19.61 2.11
N SER A 52 30.44 -18.58 2.54
CA SER A 52 29.00 -18.59 2.80
C SER A 52 28.31 -17.58 1.88
N TYR A 53 28.00 -17.98 0.64
CA TYR A 53 27.21 -17.18 -0.30
C TYR A 53 26.19 -18.04 -1.06
N LEU A 54 25.10 -17.43 -1.52
CA LEU A 54 24.03 -18.05 -2.32
C LEU A 54 23.65 -17.11 -3.46
N THR A 55 23.41 -17.65 -4.67
CA THR A 55 22.96 -16.89 -5.83
C THR A 55 21.60 -17.43 -6.31
N GLY A 56 20.64 -16.55 -6.56
CA GLY A 56 19.32 -16.91 -7.07
C GLY A 56 19.29 -17.08 -8.60
N PRO A 57 18.19 -17.61 -9.16
CA PRO A 57 18.01 -17.69 -10.61
C PRO A 57 17.94 -16.31 -11.26
N THR A 58 18.58 -16.14 -12.42
CA THR A 58 18.58 -14.88 -13.20
C THR A 58 17.57 -14.88 -14.36
N THR A 59 16.77 -15.94 -14.48
CA THR A 59 15.80 -16.12 -15.56
C THR A 59 14.44 -16.51 -14.97
N PRO A 60 13.33 -15.87 -15.40
CA PRO A 60 13.26 -14.80 -16.41
C PRO A 60 13.92 -13.49 -15.94
N PRO A 61 14.33 -12.60 -16.87
CA PRO A 61 14.86 -11.30 -16.50
C PRO A 61 13.82 -10.49 -15.71
N LEU A 62 14.31 -9.60 -14.85
CA LEU A 62 13.47 -8.64 -14.13
C LEU A 62 12.87 -7.63 -15.10
N PHE A 63 11.69 -7.09 -14.78
CA PHE A 63 11.16 -5.95 -15.50
C PHE A 63 11.89 -4.67 -15.09
N GLU A 64 12.23 -3.84 -16.08
CA GLU A 64 12.89 -2.54 -15.89
C GLU A 64 11.92 -1.36 -16.04
N ASP A 65 10.63 -1.64 -16.26
CA ASP A 65 9.59 -0.62 -16.31
C ASP A 65 9.27 -0.10 -14.91
N ASP A 66 8.91 1.18 -14.78
CA ASP A 66 8.22 1.66 -13.58
C ASP A 66 6.91 0.90 -13.36
N LEU A 67 6.41 0.92 -12.12
CA LEU A 67 5.24 0.14 -11.74
C LEU A 67 4.01 0.46 -12.61
N ALA A 68 3.76 1.73 -12.91
CA ALA A 68 2.59 2.11 -13.71
C ALA A 68 2.74 1.70 -15.19
N SER A 69 3.93 1.87 -15.78
CA SER A 69 4.23 1.37 -17.12
C SER A 69 4.10 -0.15 -17.20
N HIS A 70 4.57 -0.88 -16.19
CA HIS A 70 4.46 -2.33 -16.15
C HIS A 70 2.99 -2.79 -16.18
N TRP A 71 2.12 -2.13 -15.42
CA TRP A 71 0.68 -2.40 -15.42
C TRP A 71 0.07 -2.25 -16.82
N THR A 72 0.34 -1.12 -17.49
CA THR A 72 -0.22 -0.83 -18.81
C THR A 72 0.38 -1.69 -19.93
N LYS A 73 1.67 -2.01 -19.88
CA LYS A 73 2.37 -2.77 -20.93
C LYS A 73 2.13 -4.28 -20.83
N HIS A 74 2.14 -4.83 -19.61
CA HIS A 74 2.22 -6.29 -19.42
C HIS A 74 1.00 -6.90 -18.74
N ILE A 75 0.34 -6.17 -17.82
CA ILE A 75 -0.79 -6.71 -17.04
C ILE A 75 -2.11 -6.50 -17.79
N LEU A 76 -2.45 -5.24 -18.09
CA LEU A 76 -3.75 -4.89 -18.61
C LEU A 76 -4.07 -5.57 -19.97
N PRO A 77 -3.16 -5.60 -20.97
CA PRO A 77 -3.45 -6.23 -22.27
C PRO A 77 -3.71 -7.74 -22.17
N CYS A 78 -3.10 -8.41 -21.19
CA CYS A 78 -3.21 -9.87 -21.03
C CYS A 78 -4.39 -10.28 -20.14
N PHE A 79 -4.83 -9.41 -19.23
CA PHE A 79 -5.71 -9.80 -18.13
C PHE A 79 -6.94 -8.91 -17.93
N HIS A 80 -7.20 -7.91 -18.80
CA HIS A 80 -8.25 -6.91 -18.62
C HIS A 80 -9.62 -7.45 -18.16
N ASP A 81 -10.09 -8.58 -18.72
CA ASP A 81 -11.40 -9.17 -18.38
C ASP A 81 -11.39 -10.12 -17.18
N ARG A 82 -10.21 -10.45 -16.63
CA ARG A 82 -10.09 -11.40 -15.52
C ARG A 82 -10.43 -10.74 -14.18
N PRO A 83 -11.00 -11.47 -13.22
CA PRO A 83 -11.18 -10.97 -11.86
C PRO A 83 -9.83 -10.55 -11.24
N ALA A 84 -9.78 -9.33 -10.72
CA ALA A 84 -8.58 -8.73 -10.12
C ALA A 84 -8.73 -8.56 -8.60
N LEU A 85 -9.86 -8.01 -8.14
CA LEU A 85 -10.09 -7.65 -6.75
C LEU A 85 -11.47 -8.09 -6.27
N ILE A 86 -11.54 -8.75 -5.11
CA ILE A 86 -12.79 -9.15 -4.47
C ILE A 86 -12.74 -8.73 -3.00
N ALA A 87 -13.64 -7.81 -2.59
CA ALA A 87 -13.78 -7.37 -1.20
C ALA A 87 -15.16 -7.77 -0.67
N ARG A 88 -15.21 -8.89 0.07
CA ARG A 88 -16.47 -9.53 0.50
C ARG A 88 -17.31 -8.70 1.46
N ALA A 89 -16.67 -7.81 2.23
CA ALA A 89 -17.30 -7.02 3.27
C ALA A 89 -17.74 -5.62 2.80
N GLU A 90 -17.41 -5.27 1.55
CA GLU A 90 -17.68 -3.97 0.95
C GLU A 90 -18.84 -4.08 -0.05
N PRO A 91 -19.74 -3.09 -0.09
CA PRO A 91 -20.87 -3.13 -1.00
C PRO A 91 -20.41 -2.94 -2.46
N PRO A 92 -21.20 -3.38 -3.45
CA PRO A 92 -20.98 -2.99 -4.84
C PRO A 92 -20.99 -1.47 -5.00
N SER A 93 -20.08 -0.93 -5.81
CA SER A 93 -20.00 0.53 -6.10
C SER A 93 -20.60 0.85 -7.49
N PRO A 94 -21.05 2.10 -7.75
CA PRO A 94 -21.69 2.53 -9.01
C PRO A 94 -20.91 2.25 -10.31
N THR A 95 -19.60 2.04 -10.25
CA THR A 95 -18.75 1.71 -11.41
C THR A 95 -18.80 0.24 -11.82
N HIS A 96 -19.59 -0.58 -11.13
CA HIS A 96 -19.65 -2.04 -11.33
C HIS A 96 -21.04 -2.41 -11.82
N GLN A 97 -21.13 -3.09 -12.96
CA GLN A 97 -22.39 -3.71 -13.36
C GLN A 97 -22.94 -4.52 -12.18
N PRO A 98 -24.25 -4.44 -11.89
CA PRO A 98 -24.88 -5.26 -10.87
C PRO A 98 -24.79 -6.74 -11.28
N GLY A 99 -23.69 -7.38 -10.91
CA GLY A 99 -23.61 -8.84 -10.89
C GLY A 99 -24.42 -9.37 -9.71
N GLN A 100 -24.87 -10.62 -9.80
CA GLN A 100 -25.65 -11.34 -8.77
C GLN A 100 -24.88 -11.59 -7.45
N SER A 101 -24.11 -10.64 -6.92
CA SER A 101 -23.25 -10.81 -5.76
C SER A 101 -23.24 -9.55 -4.90
N GLY A 102 -23.68 -9.67 -3.65
CA GLY A 102 -23.80 -8.57 -2.69
C GLY A 102 -22.48 -8.05 -2.12
N CYS A 103 -21.39 -8.05 -2.89
CA CYS A 103 -20.08 -7.52 -2.48
C CYS A 103 -19.28 -6.95 -3.66
N LEU A 104 -18.28 -6.11 -3.36
CA LEU A 104 -17.41 -5.49 -4.36
C LEU A 104 -16.55 -6.52 -5.11
N ARG A 105 -16.60 -6.46 -6.45
CA ARG A 105 -15.80 -7.28 -7.36
C ARG A 105 -15.37 -6.47 -8.58
N LEU A 106 -14.06 -6.44 -8.84
CA LEU A 106 -13.45 -5.76 -9.98
C LEU A 106 -12.73 -6.76 -10.87
N ASN A 107 -12.89 -6.64 -12.18
CA ASN A 107 -11.90 -7.15 -13.13
C ASN A 107 -10.71 -6.16 -13.28
N TYR A 108 -9.67 -6.53 -14.01
CA TYR A 108 -8.50 -5.68 -14.19
C TYR A 108 -8.83 -4.34 -14.88
N SER A 109 -9.75 -4.32 -15.84
CA SER A 109 -10.21 -3.09 -16.50
C SER A 109 -10.92 -2.12 -15.54
N GLN A 110 -11.80 -2.62 -14.68
CA GLN A 110 -12.49 -1.82 -13.65
C GLN A 110 -11.54 -1.36 -12.55
N LEU A 111 -10.57 -2.19 -12.18
CA LEU A 111 -9.52 -1.80 -11.24
C LEU A 111 -8.65 -0.69 -11.85
N ASP A 112 -8.29 -0.79 -13.13
CA ASP A 112 -7.55 0.28 -13.84
C ASP A 112 -8.31 1.61 -13.84
N GLN A 113 -9.62 1.59 -14.11
CA GLN A 113 -10.48 2.78 -14.00
C GLN A 113 -10.44 3.37 -12.59
N SER A 114 -10.57 2.53 -11.56
CA SER A 114 -10.51 2.95 -10.14
C SER A 114 -9.15 3.57 -9.79
N ILE A 115 -8.06 2.97 -10.29
CA ILE A 115 -6.69 3.46 -10.11
C ILE A 115 -6.51 4.83 -10.77
N ASN A 116 -6.95 4.99 -12.02
CA ASN A 116 -6.84 6.25 -12.75
C ASN A 116 -7.66 7.36 -12.09
N SER A 117 -8.90 7.08 -11.68
CA SER A 117 -9.72 8.04 -10.94
C SER A 117 -9.07 8.44 -9.63
N MET A 118 -8.54 7.49 -8.85
CA MET A 118 -7.82 7.79 -7.62
C MET A 118 -6.56 8.63 -7.86
N ALA A 119 -5.79 8.34 -8.91
CA ALA A 119 -4.59 9.09 -9.25
C ALA A 119 -4.91 10.56 -9.59
N LEU A 120 -5.94 10.79 -10.40
CA LEU A 120 -6.42 12.15 -10.72
C LEU A 120 -6.94 12.88 -9.46
N ALA A 121 -7.70 12.17 -8.63
CA ALA A 121 -8.18 12.69 -7.35
C ALA A 121 -7.03 13.17 -6.45
N LEU A 122 -5.98 12.36 -6.29
CA LEU A 122 -4.80 12.73 -5.50
C LEU A 122 -4.13 14.00 -6.05
N LEU A 123 -3.98 14.12 -7.38
CA LEU A 123 -3.43 15.33 -8.00
C LEU A 123 -4.28 16.57 -7.71
N GLN A 124 -5.61 16.45 -7.75
CA GLN A 124 -6.54 17.52 -7.40
C GLN A 124 -6.49 17.90 -5.92
N LEU A 125 -6.25 16.93 -5.04
CA LEU A 125 -5.98 17.18 -3.63
C LEU A 125 -4.63 17.88 -3.37
N GLY A 126 -3.85 18.12 -4.43
CA GLY A 126 -2.56 18.82 -4.35
C GLY A 126 -1.38 17.90 -4.07
N ILE A 127 -1.55 16.58 -4.17
CA ILE A 127 -0.46 15.62 -4.09
C ILE A 127 0.41 15.73 -5.34
N ARG A 128 1.72 15.71 -5.14
CA ARG A 128 2.74 15.76 -6.20
C ARG A 128 3.74 14.62 -6.00
N LYS A 129 4.57 14.40 -7.03
CA LYS A 129 5.68 13.44 -6.98
C LYS A 129 6.55 13.69 -5.73
N GLY A 130 6.84 12.63 -4.98
CA GLY A 130 7.57 12.65 -3.71
C GLY A 130 6.72 12.94 -2.45
N ASP A 131 5.45 13.35 -2.58
CA ASP A 131 4.56 13.50 -1.43
C ASP A 131 4.20 12.14 -0.81
N ARG A 132 3.99 12.10 0.52
CA ARG A 132 3.61 10.88 1.24
C ARG A 132 2.11 10.85 1.49
N VAL A 133 1.49 9.76 1.07
CA VAL A 133 0.08 9.44 1.30
C VAL A 133 0.02 8.30 2.30
N GLY A 134 -0.57 8.52 3.47
CA GLY A 134 -0.75 7.50 4.49
C GLY A 134 -2.02 6.70 4.27
N ILE A 135 -1.98 5.40 4.54
CA ILE A 135 -3.17 4.55 4.67
C ILE A 135 -3.18 3.85 6.03
N ASN A 136 -4.25 4.05 6.78
CA ASN A 136 -4.54 3.40 8.05
C ASN A 136 -5.94 2.80 8.04
N THR A 137 -6.12 1.73 7.26
CA THR A 137 -7.38 1.01 7.14
C THR A 137 -7.16 -0.48 7.41
N PRO A 138 -8.20 -1.24 7.81
CA PRO A 138 -8.18 -2.69 7.67
C PRO A 138 -7.91 -3.11 6.21
N ASN A 139 -7.90 -4.42 5.97
CA ASN A 139 -7.81 -4.96 4.61
C ASN A 139 -9.07 -4.56 3.83
N HIS A 140 -9.01 -3.43 3.13
CA HIS A 140 -10.07 -2.84 2.32
C HIS A 140 -9.59 -2.65 0.88
N SER A 141 -10.53 -2.59 -0.06
CA SER A 141 -10.27 -2.46 -1.51
C SER A 141 -9.46 -1.21 -1.88
N ILE A 142 -9.54 -0.17 -1.06
CA ILE A 142 -8.82 1.09 -1.25
C ILE A 142 -7.29 0.92 -1.22
N TYR A 143 -6.78 -0.08 -0.50
CA TYR A 143 -5.34 -0.31 -0.37
C TYR A 143 -4.66 -0.60 -1.72
N PRO A 144 -5.06 -1.65 -2.48
CA PRO A 144 -4.46 -1.89 -3.78
C PRO A 144 -4.71 -0.73 -4.76
N ILE A 145 -5.87 -0.08 -4.70
CA ILE A 145 -6.16 1.08 -5.55
C ILE A 145 -5.15 2.21 -5.28
N LEU A 146 -4.92 2.56 -4.02
CA LEU A 146 -3.96 3.59 -3.64
C LEU A 146 -2.52 3.21 -3.99
N GLN A 147 -2.13 1.93 -3.84
CA GLN A 147 -0.78 1.48 -4.17
C GLN A 147 -0.42 1.78 -5.64
N TRP A 148 -1.34 1.49 -6.57
CA TRP A 148 -1.13 1.77 -7.99
C TRP A 148 -1.36 3.25 -8.33
N ALA A 149 -2.33 3.91 -7.68
CA ALA A 149 -2.63 5.31 -7.96
C ALA A 149 -1.49 6.24 -7.51
N THR A 150 -0.91 5.97 -6.35
CA THR A 150 0.23 6.74 -5.83
C THR A 150 1.48 6.50 -6.68
N SER A 151 1.78 5.25 -7.06
CA SER A 151 2.92 4.97 -7.95
C SER A 151 2.77 5.68 -9.30
N LYS A 152 1.56 5.71 -9.88
CA LYS A 152 1.28 6.38 -11.16
C LYS A 152 1.51 7.89 -11.15
N ILE A 153 1.53 8.53 -9.98
CA ILE A 153 1.79 9.97 -9.84
C ILE A 153 3.15 10.26 -9.18
N GLY A 154 3.96 9.22 -8.94
CA GLY A 154 5.23 9.32 -8.22
C GLY A 154 5.09 9.69 -6.75
N ALA A 155 3.90 9.51 -6.16
CA ALA A 155 3.68 9.68 -4.72
C ALA A 155 4.05 8.39 -3.97
N ILE A 156 4.36 8.55 -2.69
CA ILE A 156 4.85 7.46 -1.84
C ILE A 156 3.72 7.02 -0.90
N LEU A 157 3.28 5.76 -1.01
CA LEU A 157 2.30 5.20 -0.09
C LEU A 157 2.97 4.77 1.23
N ALA A 158 2.61 5.40 2.34
CA ALA A 158 3.00 4.94 3.68
C ALA A 158 1.93 4.01 4.25
N THR A 159 2.25 2.73 4.38
CA THR A 159 1.29 1.71 4.87
C THR A 159 1.38 1.60 6.38
N ILE A 160 0.32 2.00 7.09
CA ILE A 160 0.35 2.14 8.55
C ILE A 160 -0.52 1.08 9.20
N ASN A 161 0.06 0.33 10.13
CA ASN A 161 -0.63 -0.75 10.81
C ASN A 161 -1.89 -0.24 11.56
N PRO A 162 -3.09 -0.76 11.25
CA PRO A 162 -4.35 -0.42 11.94
C PRO A 162 -4.33 -0.67 13.45
N ALA A 163 -3.44 -1.53 13.93
CA ALA A 163 -3.32 -1.88 15.34
C ALA A 163 -2.47 -0.90 16.16
N TYR A 164 -1.81 0.08 15.53
CA TYR A 164 -0.99 1.05 16.25
C TYR A 164 -1.78 1.84 17.29
N ALA A 165 -1.15 2.07 18.43
CA ALA A 165 -1.67 2.99 19.43
C ALA A 165 -1.72 4.42 18.86
N PRO A 166 -2.59 5.31 19.37
CA PRO A 166 -2.70 6.68 18.85
C PRO A 166 -1.36 7.44 18.82
N SER A 167 -0.52 7.26 19.84
CA SER A 167 0.82 7.88 19.91
C SER A 167 1.77 7.33 18.84
N GLU A 168 1.74 6.01 18.60
CA GLU A 168 2.55 5.37 17.55
C GLU A 168 2.12 5.84 16.16
N LEU A 169 0.80 5.92 15.91
CA LEU A 169 0.23 6.46 14.69
C LEU A 169 0.68 7.91 14.46
N ALA A 170 0.61 8.76 15.50
CA ALA A 170 1.09 10.15 15.43
C ALA A 170 2.58 10.22 15.06
N ASN A 171 3.41 9.41 15.73
CA ASN A 171 4.85 9.37 15.50
C ASN A 171 5.19 8.95 14.07
N VAL A 172 4.51 7.93 13.55
CA VAL A 172 4.68 7.45 12.18
C VAL A 172 4.28 8.54 11.17
N LEU A 173 3.11 9.16 11.33
CA LEU A 173 2.63 10.21 10.44
C LEU A 173 3.58 11.41 10.40
N LYS A 174 4.11 11.84 11.56
CA LYS A 174 5.12 12.92 11.65
C LYS A 174 6.44 12.50 10.98
N ARG A 175 6.89 11.26 11.21
CA ARG A 175 8.18 10.77 10.70
C ARG A 175 8.22 10.71 9.17
N VAL A 176 7.13 10.29 8.53
CA VAL A 176 7.03 10.26 7.07
C VAL A 176 6.56 11.58 6.47
N ASP A 177 6.34 12.61 7.30
CA ASP A 177 5.82 13.90 6.86
C ASP A 177 4.54 13.71 6.03
N CYS A 178 3.58 12.94 6.56
CA CYS A 178 2.38 12.53 5.83
C CYS A 178 1.53 13.75 5.43
N LYS A 179 1.15 13.85 4.16
CA LYS A 179 0.38 14.98 3.62
C LYS A 179 -1.13 14.73 3.61
N VAL A 180 -1.52 13.50 3.27
CA VAL A 180 -2.91 13.05 3.22
C VAL A 180 -3.01 11.66 3.86
N LEU A 181 -3.97 11.46 4.74
CA LEU A 181 -4.23 10.17 5.39
C LEU A 181 -5.58 9.61 4.98
N PHE A 182 -5.60 8.37 4.49
CA PHE A 182 -6.82 7.58 4.30
C PHE A 182 -7.03 6.71 5.53
N SER A 183 -8.18 6.83 6.20
CA SER A 183 -8.49 6.04 7.39
C SER A 183 -9.97 5.67 7.45
N THR A 184 -10.28 4.56 8.11
CA THR A 184 -11.67 4.20 8.41
C THR A 184 -12.16 4.89 9.68
N PRO A 185 -13.47 5.13 9.81
CA PRO A 185 -14.09 5.71 11.01
C PRO A 185 -14.01 4.78 12.24
N SER A 186 -13.89 3.46 12.02
CA SER A 186 -13.69 2.46 13.07
C SER A 186 -12.69 1.37 12.66
N ILE A 187 -11.95 0.82 13.63
CA ILE A 187 -11.04 -0.32 13.46
C ILE A 187 -11.23 -1.30 14.63
N LYS A 188 -11.65 -2.55 14.38
CA LYS A 188 -11.87 -3.58 15.43
C LYS A 188 -12.64 -3.05 16.66
N SER A 189 -13.77 -2.38 16.41
CA SER A 189 -14.63 -1.72 17.41
C SER A 189 -14.07 -0.45 18.08
N LYS A 190 -12.83 -0.06 17.80
CA LYS A 190 -12.27 1.21 18.24
C LYS A 190 -12.79 2.34 17.36
N ASP A 191 -13.38 3.34 17.97
CA ASP A 191 -13.78 4.57 17.28
C ASP A 191 -12.54 5.43 16.98
N MET A 192 -12.26 5.61 15.70
CA MET A 192 -11.08 6.35 15.24
C MET A 192 -11.36 7.85 15.10
N VAL A 193 -12.63 8.28 15.06
CA VAL A 193 -13.01 9.68 14.80
C VAL A 193 -12.34 10.66 15.78
N PRO A 194 -12.35 10.44 17.11
CA PRO A 194 -11.68 11.35 18.04
C PRO A 194 -10.16 11.42 17.83
N ILE A 195 -9.53 10.26 17.62
CA ILE A 195 -8.08 10.16 17.42
C ILE A 195 -7.69 10.91 16.14
N LEU A 196 -8.37 10.64 15.03
CA LEU A 196 -8.08 11.26 13.75
C LEU A 196 -8.32 12.78 13.78
N SER A 197 -9.34 13.23 14.52
CA SER A 197 -9.63 14.66 14.72
C SER A 197 -8.50 15.38 15.45
N THR A 198 -7.91 14.75 16.47
CA THR A 198 -6.74 15.28 17.16
C THR A 198 -5.51 15.28 16.24
N LEU A 199 -5.24 14.19 15.52
CA LEU A 199 -4.06 14.06 14.68
C LEU A 199 -3.99 15.09 13.54
N ILE A 200 -5.11 15.37 12.87
CA ILE A 200 -5.17 16.37 11.78
C ILE A 200 -4.97 17.82 12.28
N GLN A 201 -5.09 18.06 13.58
CA GLN A 201 -4.82 19.36 14.20
C GLN A 201 -3.38 19.45 14.70
N GLU A 202 -2.84 18.36 15.28
CA GLU A 202 -1.49 18.32 15.86
C GLU A 202 -0.36 18.17 14.84
N ILE A 203 -0.66 17.69 13.63
CA ILE A 203 0.35 17.38 12.60
C ILE A 203 0.22 18.38 11.45
N PRO A 204 1.09 19.42 11.37
CA PRO A 204 0.97 20.47 10.35
C PRO A 204 1.09 19.96 8.91
N SER A 205 1.87 18.90 8.70
CA SER A 205 2.02 18.28 7.37
C SER A 205 0.73 17.62 6.90
N LEU A 206 -0.11 17.13 7.83
CA LEU A 206 -1.32 16.39 7.52
C LEU A 206 -2.45 17.35 7.14
N THR A 207 -2.46 17.76 5.88
CA THR A 207 -3.41 18.74 5.37
C THR A 207 -4.80 18.16 5.11
N LYS A 208 -4.92 16.86 4.81
CA LYS A 208 -6.23 16.24 4.54
C LYS A 208 -6.37 14.87 5.18
N LEU A 209 -7.57 14.60 5.68
CA LEU A 209 -8.01 13.30 6.16
C LEU A 209 -9.13 12.82 5.26
N ILE A 210 -8.94 11.68 4.61
CA ILE A 210 -9.93 11.04 3.75
C ILE A 210 -10.56 9.87 4.51
N ILE A 211 -11.87 9.94 4.71
CA ILE A 211 -12.63 8.93 5.41
C ILE A 211 -13.06 7.83 4.44
N VAL A 212 -12.54 6.63 4.67
CA VAL A 212 -12.92 5.42 3.94
C VAL A 212 -14.08 4.77 4.68
N ASP A 213 -15.31 5.13 4.31
CA ASP A 213 -16.52 4.63 4.95
C ASP A 213 -16.94 3.26 4.38
N ASN A 214 -16.63 2.21 5.13
CA ASN A 214 -17.10 0.84 4.91
C ASN A 214 -17.95 0.34 6.09
N GLU A 215 -18.57 1.26 6.84
CA GLU A 215 -19.45 0.94 7.98
C GLU A 215 -20.89 1.38 7.78
N SER A 216 -21.16 2.52 7.14
CA SER A 216 -22.51 3.10 7.09
C SER A 216 -23.54 2.29 6.31
N HIS A 217 -23.12 1.39 5.43
CA HIS A 217 -24.00 0.47 4.72
C HIS A 217 -24.49 -0.69 5.59
N LYS A 218 -23.93 -0.89 6.79
CA LYS A 218 -24.27 -2.02 7.68
C LYS A 218 -25.36 -1.60 8.66
N SER A 219 -26.37 -2.45 8.81
CA SER A 219 -27.43 -2.24 9.80
C SER A 219 -26.85 -2.15 11.22
N GLY A 220 -27.29 -1.15 11.99
CA GLY A 220 -26.84 -0.91 13.36
C GLY A 220 -25.48 -0.22 13.50
N GLN A 221 -24.86 0.25 12.41
CA GLN A 221 -23.67 1.09 12.43
C GLN A 221 -24.04 2.58 12.23
N ARG A 222 -23.08 3.47 12.50
CA ARG A 222 -23.25 4.91 12.31
C ARG A 222 -23.50 5.22 10.84
N SER A 223 -24.47 6.08 10.59
CA SER A 223 -24.65 6.72 9.29
C SER A 223 -23.47 7.60 8.94
N LYS A 224 -23.27 7.84 7.64
CA LYS A 224 -22.27 8.76 7.13
C LYS A 224 -22.40 10.16 7.77
N SER A 225 -23.64 10.67 7.88
CA SER A 225 -23.93 11.96 8.53
C SER A 225 -23.46 12.00 9.99
N GLU A 226 -23.68 10.95 10.78
CA GLU A 226 -23.25 10.90 12.17
C GLU A 226 -21.72 10.91 12.31
N ILE A 227 -21.01 10.23 11.41
CA ILE A 227 -19.54 10.23 11.37
C ILE A 227 -19.01 11.65 11.17
N PHE A 228 -19.50 12.36 10.14
CA PHE A 228 -19.05 13.72 9.81
C PHE A 228 -19.50 14.76 10.84
N GLN A 229 -20.72 14.67 11.37
CA GLN A 229 -21.18 15.52 12.47
C GLN A 229 -20.28 15.39 13.71
N LYS A 230 -19.79 14.18 13.99
CA LYS A 230 -18.84 13.96 15.09
C LYS A 230 -17.49 14.62 14.82
N PHE A 231 -16.96 14.55 13.59
CA PHE A 231 -15.76 15.30 13.22
C PHE A 231 -15.95 16.81 13.40
N ASP A 232 -17.06 17.36 12.92
CA ASP A 232 -17.36 18.80 13.00
C ASP A 232 -17.53 19.27 14.45
N SER A 233 -18.17 18.44 15.29
CA SER A 233 -18.36 18.72 16.72
C SER A 233 -17.02 18.78 17.46
N ILE A 234 -16.13 17.82 17.23
CA ILE A 234 -14.80 17.79 17.86
C ILE A 234 -13.95 18.97 17.36
N ARG A 235 -14.01 19.26 16.06
CA ARG A 235 -13.27 20.38 15.48
C ARG A 235 -13.72 21.72 16.08
N SER A 236 -15.03 21.94 16.15
CA SER A 236 -15.62 23.17 16.72
C SER A 236 -15.28 23.36 18.19
N ALA A 237 -15.14 22.27 18.95
CA ALA A 237 -14.74 22.32 20.35
C ALA A 237 -13.26 22.69 20.57
N VAL A 238 -12.40 22.50 19.56
CA VAL A 238 -10.95 22.70 19.68
C VAL A 238 -10.47 24.00 19.01
N THR A 239 -11.22 24.57 18.05
CA THR A 239 -10.73 25.71 17.26
C THR A 239 -11.07 27.10 17.82
N SER A 240 -10.03 27.82 18.27
CA SER A 240 -9.90 29.29 18.15
C SER A 240 -9.06 29.73 16.94
N SER A 241 -8.54 28.77 16.15
CA SER A 241 -7.54 29.03 15.11
C SER A 241 -7.91 28.40 13.76
N SER A 242 -7.77 29.18 12.70
CA SER A 242 -8.05 28.85 11.30
C SER A 242 -7.04 27.85 10.70
N SER A 243 -7.19 26.55 11.00
CA SER A 243 -6.36 25.53 10.34
C SER A 243 -6.94 25.17 8.96
N SER A 244 -6.10 25.21 7.92
CA SER A 244 -6.46 24.89 6.51
C SER A 244 -6.70 23.40 6.25
N SER A 245 -6.67 22.56 7.29
CA SER A 245 -6.87 21.13 7.15
C SER A 245 -8.32 20.75 6.89
N SER A 246 -8.57 19.70 6.10
CA SER A 246 -9.91 19.29 5.69
C SER A 246 -10.16 17.79 5.90
N VAL A 247 -11.34 17.45 6.43
CA VAL A 247 -11.85 16.07 6.47
C VAL A 247 -12.79 15.89 5.29
N ILE A 248 -12.59 14.84 4.48
CA ILE A 248 -13.29 14.63 3.21
C ILE A 248 -13.77 13.18 3.13
N ASP A 249 -14.97 12.98 2.62
CA ASP A 249 -15.49 11.67 2.25
C ASP A 249 -14.82 11.14 0.98
N LEU A 250 -14.42 9.86 0.98
CA LEU A 250 -13.77 9.22 -0.17
C LEU A 250 -14.59 9.38 -1.46
N ASP A 251 -15.91 9.21 -1.39
CA ASP A 251 -16.79 9.28 -2.56
C ASP A 251 -16.74 10.67 -3.22
N GLN A 252 -16.65 11.74 -2.41
CA GLN A 252 -16.55 13.12 -2.90
C GLN A 252 -15.21 13.43 -3.60
N VAL A 253 -14.17 12.66 -3.27
CA VAL A 253 -12.85 12.81 -3.89
C VAL A 253 -12.84 12.19 -5.29
N ILE A 254 -13.50 11.05 -5.45
CA ILE A 254 -13.47 10.28 -6.71
C ILE A 254 -14.35 10.91 -7.79
N ASP A 255 -15.50 11.49 -7.43
CA ASP A 255 -16.48 12.06 -8.38
C ASP A 255 -16.05 13.37 -9.06
N ARG A 256 -14.97 14.02 -8.60
CA ARG A 256 -14.56 15.36 -9.05
C ARG A 256 -13.42 15.38 -10.07
N THR A 257 -13.04 14.23 -10.59
CA THR A 257 -11.82 14.06 -11.38
C THR A 257 -11.89 14.75 -12.75
N VAL A 258 -10.84 15.50 -13.08
CA VAL A 258 -10.65 16.21 -14.35
C VAL A 258 -9.45 15.58 -15.04
N PRO A 259 -9.49 15.35 -16.37
CA PRO A 259 -8.35 14.82 -17.11
C PRO A 259 -7.08 15.65 -16.88
N GLN A 260 -6.00 14.98 -16.48
CA GLN A 260 -4.68 15.59 -16.27
C GLN A 260 -3.60 14.60 -16.72
N SER A 261 -2.47 15.12 -17.22
CA SER A 261 -1.29 14.32 -17.52
C SER A 261 -0.62 13.80 -16.25
N PHE A 262 -0.20 12.53 -16.28
CA PHE A 262 0.65 11.95 -15.23
C PHE A 262 2.11 12.38 -15.44
N PRO A 263 2.90 12.51 -14.35
CA PRO A 263 4.32 12.81 -14.47
C PRO A 263 5.09 11.64 -15.09
N GLU A 264 6.26 11.94 -15.64
CA GLU A 264 7.25 10.93 -16.04
C GLU A 264 7.92 10.32 -14.80
N LEU A 265 8.15 9.00 -14.84
CA LEU A 265 8.60 8.19 -13.71
C LEU A 265 9.76 7.30 -14.13
N GLU A 266 10.70 7.12 -13.20
CA GLU A 266 11.79 6.15 -13.31
C GLU A 266 11.49 4.88 -12.52
N ALA A 267 12.10 3.76 -12.89
CA ALA A 267 11.85 2.46 -12.27
C ALA A 267 12.38 2.34 -10.84
N ASP A 268 13.39 3.15 -10.47
CA ASP A 268 14.00 3.19 -9.14
C ASP A 268 13.34 4.22 -8.20
N GLU A 269 12.18 4.74 -8.58
CA GLU A 269 11.41 5.61 -7.69
C GLU A 269 10.87 4.87 -6.48
N VAL A 270 10.97 5.52 -5.32
CA VAL A 270 10.33 5.03 -4.10
C VAL A 270 8.83 5.19 -4.24
N ILE A 271 8.10 4.10 -4.05
CA ILE A 271 6.63 4.09 -4.18
C ILE A 271 5.92 3.68 -2.88
N ASN A 272 6.62 3.05 -1.94
CA ASN A 272 6.01 2.53 -0.72
C ASN A 272 6.99 2.58 0.47
N LEU A 273 6.46 3.01 1.62
CA LEU A 273 7.08 2.87 2.94
C LEU A 273 6.24 1.90 3.79
N GLN A 274 6.83 0.76 4.18
CA GLN A 274 6.21 -0.13 5.17
C GLN A 274 7.01 -0.17 6.46
N PHE A 275 6.32 -0.39 7.57
CA PHE A 275 6.94 -0.42 8.89
C PHE A 275 7.00 -1.87 9.39
N SER A 276 8.20 -2.34 9.71
CA SER A 276 8.39 -3.65 10.33
C SER A 276 8.53 -3.52 11.84
N SER A 277 7.96 -4.47 12.57
CA SER A 277 8.10 -4.57 14.03
C SER A 277 9.48 -5.03 14.50
N VAL A 278 10.35 -5.52 13.60
CA VAL A 278 11.72 -5.90 13.94
C VAL A 278 12.60 -4.65 13.99
N THR A 279 12.99 -4.27 15.20
CA THR A 279 13.82 -3.11 15.52
C THR A 279 15.21 -3.58 15.96
N PHE A 280 16.26 -3.11 15.29
CA PHE A 280 17.64 -3.32 15.76
C PHE A 280 18.12 -2.21 16.71
N ASP A 281 17.36 -1.12 16.80
CA ASP A 281 17.45 -0.05 17.77
C ASP A 281 16.02 0.50 17.96
N THR A 282 15.74 1.06 19.12
CA THR A 282 14.52 1.58 19.78
C THR A 282 13.43 2.32 18.96
N SER A 283 13.36 2.17 17.64
CA SER A 283 12.34 2.75 16.75
C SER A 283 11.99 1.81 15.58
N PRO A 284 10.72 1.78 15.12
CA PRO A 284 10.31 0.97 13.97
C PRO A 284 11.14 1.33 12.72
N SER A 285 11.69 0.29 12.08
CA SER A 285 12.44 0.42 10.83
C SER A 285 11.49 0.76 9.68
N ILE A 286 11.87 1.71 8.83
CA ILE A 286 11.14 2.00 7.60
C ILE A 286 11.75 1.15 6.49
N LEU A 287 10.95 0.27 5.93
CA LEU A 287 11.24 -0.48 4.72
C LEU A 287 10.84 0.40 3.55
N VAL A 288 11.83 0.76 2.75
CA VAL A 288 11.65 1.52 1.51
C VAL A 288 11.56 0.50 0.39
N TYR A 289 10.43 0.47 -0.32
CA TYR A 289 10.25 -0.45 -1.43
C TYR A 289 10.50 0.26 -2.76
N LEU A 290 11.37 -0.35 -3.55
CA LEU A 290 11.56 -0.08 -4.96
C LEU A 290 10.79 -1.15 -5.76
N PRO A 291 10.10 -0.78 -6.86
CA PRO A 291 9.33 -1.73 -7.64
C PRO A 291 10.25 -2.60 -8.52
N TYR A 292 10.99 -3.53 -7.93
CA TYR A 292 11.60 -4.62 -8.72
C TYR A 292 10.58 -5.74 -8.86
N LEU A 293 9.98 -5.85 -10.03
CA LEU A 293 8.95 -6.83 -10.34
C LEU A 293 9.60 -8.09 -10.90
N GLY A 294 9.79 -9.08 -10.03
CA GLY A 294 10.42 -10.35 -10.36
C GLY A 294 10.15 -11.42 -9.31
N GLY A 295 8.86 -11.67 -9.02
CA GLY A 295 8.43 -12.77 -8.15
C GLY A 295 8.59 -12.54 -6.64
N ASP A 296 9.53 -11.69 -6.22
CA ASP A 296 9.74 -11.29 -4.83
C ASP A 296 10.09 -9.80 -4.75
N PHE A 297 9.38 -9.05 -3.91
CA PHE A 297 9.67 -7.65 -3.61
C PHE A 297 11.04 -7.56 -2.90
N GLN A 298 12.00 -6.84 -3.48
CA GLN A 298 13.33 -6.71 -2.89
C GLN A 298 13.32 -5.68 -1.75
N LEU A 299 13.83 -6.11 -0.59
CA LEU A 299 13.83 -5.36 0.66
C LEU A 299 15.06 -4.44 0.72
N MET A 300 14.88 -3.13 0.57
CA MET A 300 15.95 -2.16 0.86
C MET A 300 15.80 -1.62 2.29
N LYS A 301 16.80 -1.91 3.13
CA LYS A 301 16.87 -1.53 4.54
C LYS A 301 17.61 -0.20 4.66
N ASN A 302 16.90 0.91 4.87
CA ASN A 302 17.54 2.19 5.14
C ASN A 302 17.20 2.72 6.54
N SER A 303 18.21 2.79 7.41
CA SER A 303 18.16 3.39 8.75
C SER A 303 18.28 4.91 8.67
N LEU A 304 17.36 5.59 7.98
CA LEU A 304 17.50 7.02 7.65
C LEU A 304 16.41 7.91 8.26
N PHE A 305 16.23 7.92 9.58
CA PHE A 305 15.35 8.89 10.24
C PHE A 305 15.82 9.26 11.66
N SER A 306 17.13 9.51 11.86
CA SER A 306 17.69 9.96 13.14
C SER A 306 18.10 11.43 13.21
N LYS A 307 17.91 12.24 12.15
CA LYS A 307 18.36 13.64 12.13
C LYS A 307 17.25 14.68 11.92
N GLN A 308 17.45 15.85 12.53
CA GLN A 308 16.52 17.00 12.53
C GLN A 308 16.21 17.51 11.11
N PRO A 309 15.06 18.19 10.89
CA PRO A 309 14.54 18.54 9.56
C PRO A 309 15.49 19.37 8.68
N ALA A 310 16.38 20.17 9.29
CA ALA A 310 17.29 21.08 8.59
C ALA A 310 18.55 20.40 8.01
N GLU A 311 18.80 19.12 8.34
CA GLU A 311 20.01 18.37 7.91
C GLU A 311 19.69 17.18 7.00
N ARG A 312 18.49 17.10 6.41
CA ARG A 312 18.14 15.99 5.50
C ARG A 312 18.89 16.15 4.17
N PRO A 313 19.79 15.22 3.78
CA PRO A 313 20.40 15.24 2.46
C PRO A 313 19.33 14.98 1.38
N ASP A 314 19.59 15.40 0.15
CA ASP A 314 18.76 15.05 -1.00
C ASP A 314 18.57 13.52 -1.05
N PHE A 315 17.31 13.09 -0.93
CA PHE A 315 16.94 11.68 -0.84
C PHE A 315 17.42 10.88 -2.06
N ARG A 316 17.53 11.53 -3.23
CA ARG A 316 18.12 10.94 -4.44
C ARG A 316 19.59 10.58 -4.27
N LYS A 317 20.36 11.44 -3.59
CA LYS A 317 21.79 11.23 -3.35
C LYS A 317 22.04 10.09 -2.36
N LEU A 318 21.23 10.03 -1.29
CA LEU A 318 21.28 8.98 -0.28
C LEU A 318 20.90 7.58 -0.79
N VAL A 319 19.90 7.48 -1.67
CA VAL A 319 19.53 6.21 -2.31
C VAL A 319 20.59 5.79 -3.33
N SER A 320 21.15 6.73 -4.09
CA SER A 320 22.23 6.46 -5.04
C SER A 320 23.52 5.98 -4.37
N ASP A 321 23.91 6.60 -3.24
CA ASP A 321 25.13 6.23 -2.50
C ASP A 321 24.99 4.82 -1.87
N ALA A 322 23.80 4.48 -1.34
CA ALA A 322 23.53 3.15 -0.78
C ALA A 322 23.48 2.03 -1.84
N ILE A 323 23.08 2.35 -3.08
CA ILE A 323 23.09 1.40 -4.20
C ILE A 323 24.53 1.18 -4.71
N TYR A 324 25.36 2.23 -4.78
CA TYR A 324 26.73 2.11 -5.25
C TYR A 324 27.64 1.34 -4.27
N ASP A 325 27.53 1.59 -2.96
CA ASP A 325 28.36 0.91 -1.95
C ASP A 325 28.10 -0.60 -1.84
N HIS A 326 26.97 -1.10 -2.38
CA HIS A 326 26.66 -2.54 -2.42
C HIS A 326 26.97 -3.24 -3.75
N ILE A 327 27.36 -2.48 -4.79
CA ILE A 327 27.72 -3.04 -6.10
C ILE A 327 29.25 -3.12 -6.30
N THR A 328 30.04 -2.43 -5.48
CA THR A 328 31.52 -2.36 -5.61
C THR A 328 32.37 -3.02 -4.52
N GLU A 329 31.82 -3.92 -3.69
CA GLU A 329 32.61 -4.82 -2.81
C GLU A 329 32.26 -6.30 -3.01
#